data_AF-A0A6P3BZA4-F1
#
_entry.id   AF-A0A6P3BZA4-F1
#
_cell.length_a   1.000
_cell.length_b   1.000
_cell.length_c   1.000
_cell.angle_alpha   90.00
_cell.angle_beta   90.00
_cell.angle_gamma   90.00
#
_symmetry.space_group_name_H-M   'P 1'
#
loop_
_entity.id
_entity.type
_entity.pdbx_description
1 polymer ?
#
loop_
_entity_poly.entity_id
_entity_poly.type
_entity_poly.pdbx_seq_one_letter_code
_entity_poly.pdbx_strand_id
1 'polypeptide(L)'
;MHEASGTDDTLDAPGRRLLRFLVAYLPKIKLGAPETYVGYKEVHDALKLPMLANTYGRSLEVQGLVSLADWTVKTGKPGITGIVIDKIMNMPGPKYFKLFNRKREDFPWWRSEIEKSLEFSWQPYLNSDAPPSDDAGGESWTKEELAASVQAYLEMQQLDRDHKPYTKRKYYEDLAERFGRSAKAFEYRMQNISYVLSVMGRDWLTGLKPAKNVGANVAAQIEEFIAKFEGKAITPVAAFEISVRDNISKSDLPEPAGNQTPKASTASVTQYERDARVKAWILKKAKGICECCKQEAPFTGPDGRPFLEVHHVRKLAEKGADSTENAVAVCPNCHRELHYGQNSKSLVESLYERIPRLKRQ
;
A
#
# COMPACT_ATOMS: atom_id res chain seq x y z
N MET A 1 31.49 33.48 17.29
CA MET A 1 30.92 32.27 17.92
C MET A 1 30.03 31.64 16.86
N HIS A 2 30.50 30.56 16.23
CA HIS A 2 29.72 29.81 15.25
C HIS A 2 28.78 28.86 16.01
N GLU A 3 27.49 29.13 15.96
CA GLU A 3 26.48 28.17 16.39
C GLU A 3 26.37 27.08 15.32
N ALA A 4 26.63 25.85 15.74
CA ALA A 4 26.57 24.66 14.91
C ALA A 4 25.11 24.35 14.55
N SER A 5 24.86 24.19 13.26
CA SER A 5 23.63 23.67 12.70
C SER A 5 23.35 22.26 13.22
N GLY A 6 22.20 22.09 13.89
CA GLY A 6 21.68 20.77 14.25
C GLY A 6 21.38 19.98 12.97
N THR A 7 22.28 19.06 12.64
CA THR A 7 22.11 18.15 11.50
C THR A 7 21.30 16.95 11.95
N ASP A 8 20.20 16.71 11.25
CA ASP A 8 19.30 15.56 11.29
C ASP A 8 19.98 14.24 11.76
N ASP A 9 19.54 13.69 12.90
CA ASP A 9 20.03 12.45 13.52
C ASP A 9 19.28 11.20 13.03
N THR A 10 18.47 11.34 11.98
CA THR A 10 17.65 10.24 11.47
C THR A 10 18.44 9.33 10.53
N LEU A 11 18.33 8.02 10.75
CA LEU A 11 18.88 6.98 9.87
C LEU A 11 18.06 6.90 8.59
N ASP A 12 18.67 6.93 7.40
CA ASP A 12 17.94 6.88 6.12
C ASP A 12 17.14 5.58 5.89
N ALA A 13 16.23 5.57 4.92
CA ALA A 13 15.37 4.41 4.65
C ALA A 13 16.16 3.12 4.28
N PRO A 14 17.20 3.17 3.41
CA PRO A 14 18.05 2.01 3.16
C PRO A 14 18.74 1.47 4.41
N GLY A 15 19.29 2.37 5.25
CA GLY A 15 19.94 2.02 6.51
C GLY A 15 18.96 1.43 7.52
N ARG A 16 17.74 1.97 7.63
CA ARG A 16 16.67 1.42 8.50
C ARG A 16 16.24 0.02 8.08
N ARG A 17 16.08 -0.22 6.77
CA ARG A 17 15.76 -1.55 6.24
C ARG A 17 16.85 -2.55 6.60
N LEU A 18 18.12 -2.16 6.42
CA LEU A 18 19.25 -2.99 6.80
C LEU A 18 19.29 -3.23 8.32
N LEU A 19 19.09 -2.20 9.13
CA LEU A 19 19.03 -2.30 10.59
C LEU A 19 17.97 -3.32 11.05
N ARG A 20 16.75 -3.26 10.51
CA ARG A 20 15.68 -4.23 10.80
C ARG A 20 16.11 -5.66 10.51
N PHE A 21 16.71 -5.88 9.34
CA PHE A 21 17.22 -7.19 8.96
C PHE A 21 18.32 -7.68 9.91
N LEU A 22 19.31 -6.84 10.20
CA LEU A 22 20.42 -7.20 11.08
C LEU A 22 19.95 -7.52 12.50
N VAL A 23 19.04 -6.72 13.06
CA VAL A 23 18.47 -6.99 14.40
C VAL A 23 17.67 -8.29 14.42
N ALA A 24 16.89 -8.58 13.36
CA ALA A 24 16.19 -9.86 13.24
C ALA A 24 17.16 -11.05 13.05
N TYR A 25 18.38 -10.81 12.58
CA TYR A 25 19.42 -11.82 12.41
C TYR A 25 20.22 -12.07 13.68
N LEU A 26 20.31 -11.12 14.62
CA LEU A 26 21.07 -11.23 15.87
C LEU A 26 20.84 -12.55 16.65
N PRO A 27 19.62 -13.11 16.77
CA PRO A 27 19.41 -14.39 17.47
C PRO A 27 20.16 -15.59 16.86
N LYS A 28 20.63 -15.48 15.61
CA LYS A 28 21.40 -16.53 14.92
C LYS A 28 22.92 -16.42 15.17
N ILE A 29 23.38 -15.29 15.68
CA ILE A 29 24.79 -14.96 15.87
C ILE A 29 25.32 -15.67 17.12
N LYS A 30 26.48 -16.33 16.97
CA LYS A 30 27.26 -16.85 18.11
C LYS A 30 28.55 -16.04 18.24
N LEU A 31 28.73 -15.38 19.39
CA LEU A 31 29.90 -14.54 19.63
C LEU A 31 31.20 -15.34 19.53
N GLY A 32 32.10 -14.91 18.64
CA GLY A 32 33.37 -15.60 18.38
C GLY A 32 33.31 -16.75 17.38
N ALA A 33 32.17 -16.94 16.72
CA ALA A 33 31.98 -17.87 15.61
C ALA A 33 31.50 -17.10 14.36
N PRO A 34 32.40 -16.36 13.66
CA PRO A 34 32.04 -15.51 12.53
C PRO A 34 31.33 -16.22 11.38
N GLU A 35 31.49 -17.54 11.25
CA GLU A 35 30.75 -18.36 10.28
C GLU A 35 29.23 -18.26 10.44
N THR A 36 28.76 -17.92 11.65
CA THR A 36 27.33 -17.68 11.96
C THR A 36 26.84 -16.30 11.52
N TYR A 37 27.73 -15.40 11.09
CA TYR A 37 27.41 -14.02 10.74
C TYR A 37 26.92 -13.94 9.30
N VAL A 38 26.13 -12.93 8.93
CA VAL A 38 25.50 -12.87 7.61
C VAL A 38 26.49 -12.41 6.53
N GLY A 39 26.48 -13.06 5.37
CA GLY A 39 27.28 -12.69 4.21
C GLY A 39 26.62 -11.61 3.36
N TYR A 40 27.41 -10.81 2.64
CA TYR A 40 26.88 -9.76 1.75
C TYR A 40 25.82 -10.27 0.77
N LYS A 41 26.05 -11.43 0.13
CA LYS A 41 25.08 -12.03 -0.80
C LYS A 41 23.78 -12.43 -0.09
N GLU A 42 23.88 -13.01 1.11
CA GLU A 42 22.71 -13.43 1.88
C GLU A 42 21.84 -12.23 2.28
N VAL A 43 22.46 -11.07 2.59
CA VAL A 43 21.72 -9.82 2.81
C VAL A 43 20.97 -9.41 1.54
N HIS A 44 21.62 -9.46 0.38
CA HIS A 44 20.99 -9.14 -0.90
C HIS A 44 19.80 -10.05 -1.21
N ASP A 45 19.97 -11.37 -1.05
CA ASP A 45 18.93 -12.36 -1.31
C ASP A 45 17.74 -12.14 -0.36
N ALA A 46 18.00 -11.93 0.93
CA ALA A 46 16.96 -11.73 1.94
C ALA A 46 16.17 -10.43 1.75
N LEU A 47 16.84 -9.36 1.32
CA LEU A 47 16.24 -8.03 1.10
C LEU A 47 15.84 -7.78 -0.36
N LYS A 48 15.99 -8.76 -1.26
CA LYS A 48 15.74 -8.65 -2.70
C LYS A 48 16.43 -7.43 -3.35
N LEU A 49 17.66 -7.15 -2.94
CA LEU A 49 18.40 -5.97 -3.39
C LEU A 49 19.05 -6.22 -4.76
N PRO A 50 18.91 -5.31 -5.74
CA PRO A 50 19.60 -5.45 -7.02
C PRO A 50 21.10 -5.31 -6.83
N MET A 51 21.87 -5.95 -7.71
CA MET A 51 23.32 -5.77 -7.77
C MET A 51 23.64 -4.46 -8.49
N LEU A 52 24.09 -3.46 -7.74
CA LEU A 52 24.38 -2.10 -8.26
C LEU A 52 25.86 -1.85 -8.55
N ALA A 53 26.73 -2.79 -8.17
CA ALA A 53 28.17 -2.73 -8.38
C ALA A 53 28.74 -4.12 -8.67
N ASN A 54 30.03 -4.19 -8.97
CA ASN A 54 30.74 -5.43 -9.31
C ASN A 54 30.80 -6.49 -8.19
N THR A 55 30.50 -6.12 -6.95
CA THR A 55 30.41 -7.06 -5.82
C THR A 55 29.17 -6.77 -4.97
N TYR A 56 28.67 -7.79 -4.25
CA TYR A 56 27.58 -7.62 -3.29
C TYR A 56 27.96 -6.63 -2.17
N GLY A 57 29.21 -6.67 -1.68
CA GLY A 57 29.67 -5.72 -0.68
C GLY A 57 29.63 -4.27 -1.17
N ARG A 58 30.13 -4.00 -2.38
CA ARG A 58 30.10 -2.66 -2.98
C ARG A 58 28.68 -2.19 -3.32
N SER A 59 27.80 -3.13 -3.67
CA SER A 59 26.37 -2.83 -3.87
C SER A 59 25.70 -2.45 -2.55
N LEU A 60 25.94 -3.22 -1.49
CA LEU A 60 25.34 -2.98 -0.18
C LEU A 60 25.81 -1.66 0.46
N GLU A 61 27.05 -1.23 0.19
CA GLU A 61 27.58 0.09 0.58
C GLU A 61 26.63 1.24 0.18
N VAL A 62 26.14 1.24 -1.06
CA VAL A 62 25.22 2.27 -1.59
C VAL A 62 23.74 1.95 -1.34
N GLN A 63 23.44 0.81 -0.70
CA GLN A 63 22.08 0.34 -0.40
C GLN A 63 21.78 0.29 1.11
N GLY A 64 22.55 1.03 1.91
CA GLY A 64 22.27 1.29 3.33
C GLY A 64 23.36 0.87 4.31
N LEU A 65 24.42 0.18 3.87
CA LEU A 65 25.49 -0.25 4.78
C LEU A 65 26.33 0.93 5.29
N VAL A 66 26.68 1.87 4.42
CA VAL A 66 27.46 3.06 4.80
C VAL A 66 26.63 3.97 5.69
N SER A 67 25.39 4.29 5.30
CA SER A 67 24.51 5.16 6.08
C SER A 67 24.21 4.60 7.48
N LEU A 68 24.01 3.27 7.59
CA LEU A 68 23.84 2.63 8.90
C LEU A 68 25.10 2.69 9.75
N ALA A 69 26.27 2.42 9.17
CA ALA A 69 27.54 2.50 9.90
C ALA A 69 27.79 3.94 10.40
N ASP A 70 27.63 4.94 9.54
CA ASP A 70 27.82 6.35 9.89
C ASP A 70 26.84 6.80 10.97
N TRP A 71 25.58 6.39 10.89
CA TRP A 71 24.58 6.68 11.92
C TRP A 71 24.94 6.04 13.27
N THR A 72 25.42 4.79 13.28
CA THR A 72 25.88 4.16 14.54
C THR A 72 27.04 4.92 15.17
N VAL A 73 27.99 5.40 14.36
CA VAL A 73 29.11 6.22 14.83
C VAL A 73 28.61 7.56 15.36
N LYS A 74 27.81 8.30 14.58
CA LYS A 74 27.30 9.63 14.94
C LYS A 74 26.48 9.61 16.24
N THR A 75 25.69 8.55 16.43
CA THR A 75 24.76 8.44 17.56
C THR A 75 25.27 7.57 18.71
N GLY A 76 26.55 7.17 18.69
CA GLY A 76 27.19 6.39 19.75
C GLY A 76 26.59 4.99 19.97
N LYS A 77 25.97 4.41 18.95
CA LYS A 77 25.37 3.07 19.02
C LYS A 77 26.37 1.98 18.64
N PRO A 78 26.16 0.73 19.09
CA PRO A 78 27.03 -0.38 18.73
C PRO A 78 27.13 -0.57 17.21
N GLY A 79 28.32 -0.94 16.72
CA GLY A 79 28.60 -1.14 15.30
C GLY A 79 27.97 -2.40 14.69
N ILE A 80 26.64 -2.49 14.67
CA ILE A 80 25.86 -3.69 14.26
C ILE A 80 26.18 -4.16 12.83
N THR A 81 26.61 -3.27 11.94
CA THR A 81 27.03 -3.62 10.57
C THR A 81 28.22 -4.60 10.54
N GLY A 82 28.92 -4.76 11.66
CA GLY A 82 29.99 -5.73 11.83
C GLY A 82 29.56 -7.19 11.73
N ILE A 83 28.26 -7.49 11.79
CA ILE A 83 27.75 -8.85 11.52
C ILE A 83 27.61 -9.15 10.02
N VAL A 84 27.85 -8.17 9.14
CA VAL A 84 27.89 -8.37 7.68
C VAL A 84 29.33 -8.62 7.26
N ILE A 85 29.62 -9.84 6.80
CA ILE A 85 30.99 -10.30 6.56
C ILE A 85 31.21 -10.81 5.14
N ASP A 86 32.48 -10.87 4.76
CA ASP A 86 32.94 -11.73 3.67
C ASP A 86 33.02 -13.18 4.19
N LYS A 87 32.28 -14.09 3.55
CA LYS A 87 32.19 -15.50 3.97
C LYS A 87 33.46 -16.31 3.71
N ILE A 88 34.37 -15.82 2.87
CA ILE A 88 35.67 -16.45 2.62
C ILE A 88 36.65 -16.01 3.71
N MET A 89 36.68 -14.71 4.00
CA MET A 89 37.61 -14.14 4.98
C MET A 89 37.12 -14.25 6.44
N ASN A 90 35.84 -14.57 6.65
CA ASN A 90 35.18 -14.60 7.96
C ASN A 90 35.34 -13.31 8.78
N MET A 91 35.33 -12.16 8.08
CA MET A 91 35.48 -10.85 8.70
C MET A 91 34.76 -9.76 7.88
N PRO A 92 34.48 -8.58 8.46
CA PRO A 92 33.86 -7.48 7.75
C PRO A 92 34.79 -6.95 6.66
N GLY A 93 34.22 -6.32 5.64
CA GLY A 93 34.99 -5.70 4.57
C GLY A 93 36.02 -4.68 5.10
N PRO A 94 37.10 -4.42 4.35
CA PRO A 94 38.27 -3.66 4.82
C PRO A 94 37.96 -2.22 5.25
N LYS A 95 36.82 -1.67 4.84
CA LYS A 95 36.39 -0.32 5.23
C LYS A 95 35.67 -0.25 6.57
N TYR A 96 35.13 -1.37 7.06
CA TYR A 96 34.35 -1.39 8.30
C TYR A 96 35.14 -0.78 9.47
N PHE A 97 36.34 -1.29 9.75
CA PHE A 97 37.20 -0.77 10.82
C PHE A 97 37.52 0.72 10.65
N LYS A 98 37.71 1.18 9.41
CA LYS A 98 38.02 2.57 9.10
C LYS A 98 36.87 3.51 9.47
N LEU A 99 35.62 3.09 9.29
CA LEU A 99 34.42 3.89 9.63
C LEU A 99 34.35 4.20 11.14
N PHE A 100 34.87 3.30 11.98
CA PHE A 100 34.91 3.47 13.43
C PHE A 100 36.26 4.01 13.94
N ASN A 101 37.10 4.52 13.03
CA ASN A 101 38.45 5.00 13.32
C ASN A 101 39.33 3.94 14.02
N ARG A 102 39.20 2.68 13.59
CA ARG A 102 39.95 1.53 14.12
C ARG A 102 40.97 1.03 13.10
N LYS A 103 42.00 0.36 13.63
CA LYS A 103 42.97 -0.35 12.79
C LYS A 103 42.25 -1.52 12.10
N ARG A 104 42.67 -1.83 10.88
CA ARG A 104 42.24 -3.05 10.20
C ARG A 104 42.51 -4.25 11.12
N GLU A 105 41.55 -5.17 11.20
CA GLU A 105 41.67 -6.40 12.00
C GLU A 105 41.82 -6.16 13.51
N ASP A 106 41.26 -5.06 14.03
CA ASP A 106 41.03 -4.87 15.46
C ASP A 106 39.91 -5.81 15.96
N PHE A 107 40.21 -7.12 15.96
CA PHE A 107 39.28 -8.19 16.31
C PHE A 107 38.76 -8.10 17.76
N PRO A 108 39.57 -7.70 18.77
CA PRO A 108 39.07 -7.49 20.12
C PRO A 108 37.98 -6.41 20.16
N TRP A 109 38.22 -5.27 19.49
CA TRP A 109 37.20 -4.22 19.40
C TRP A 109 35.98 -4.69 18.63
N TRP A 110 36.15 -5.32 17.47
CA TRP A 110 35.02 -5.84 16.68
C TRP A 110 34.16 -6.80 17.49
N ARG A 111 34.79 -7.75 18.21
CA ARG A 111 34.09 -8.65 19.12
C ARG A 111 33.28 -7.88 20.16
N SER A 112 33.86 -6.85 20.77
CA SER A 112 33.17 -6.02 21.75
C SER A 112 31.96 -5.27 21.16
N GLU A 113 32.02 -4.84 19.89
CA GLU A 113 30.88 -4.21 19.24
C GLU A 113 29.77 -5.20 18.90
N ILE A 114 30.11 -6.44 18.56
CA ILE A 114 29.11 -7.49 18.36
C ILE A 114 28.43 -7.86 19.68
N GLU A 115 29.21 -8.00 20.75
CA GLU A 115 28.68 -8.23 22.10
C GLU A 115 27.72 -7.13 22.53
N LYS A 116 28.14 -5.86 22.42
CA LYS A 116 27.25 -4.71 22.66
C LYS A 116 26.02 -4.74 21.77
N SER A 117 26.15 -5.10 20.49
CA SER A 117 25.02 -5.18 19.56
C SER A 117 24.00 -6.26 19.96
N LEU A 118 24.44 -7.36 20.57
CA LEU A 118 23.57 -8.42 21.07
C LEU A 118 22.80 -7.98 22.33
N GLU A 119 23.43 -7.17 23.19
CA GLU A 119 22.83 -6.68 24.45
C GLU A 119 21.99 -5.41 24.27
N PHE A 120 22.23 -4.64 23.20
CA PHE A 120 21.61 -3.33 23.00
C PHE A 120 20.11 -3.44 22.66
N SER A 121 19.31 -2.61 23.32
CA SER A 121 17.88 -2.51 23.05
C SER A 121 17.63 -1.77 21.74
N TRP A 122 17.58 -2.53 20.63
CA TRP A 122 17.32 -1.97 19.30
C TRP A 122 15.86 -1.59 19.06
N GLN A 123 14.93 -2.15 19.83
CA GLN A 123 13.48 -1.97 19.66
C GLN A 123 13.02 -0.52 19.49
N PRO A 124 13.52 0.48 20.26
CA PRO A 124 13.15 1.88 20.06
C PRO A 124 13.52 2.44 18.68
N TYR A 125 14.56 1.89 18.06
CA TYR A 125 15.06 2.30 16.74
C TYR A 125 14.50 1.44 15.60
N LEU A 126 13.80 0.35 15.93
CA LEU A 126 12.97 -0.41 15.00
C LEU A 126 11.54 0.16 14.92
N ASN A 127 11.06 0.71 16.03
CA ASN A 127 9.66 1.11 16.26
C ASN A 127 9.39 2.61 16.06
N SER A 128 10.39 3.41 15.65
CA SER A 128 10.11 4.69 14.99
C SER A 128 9.63 4.41 13.55
N ASP A 129 8.31 4.32 13.43
CA ASP A 129 7.47 4.17 12.23
C ASP A 129 7.52 2.84 11.46
N ALA A 130 6.49 2.03 11.75
CA ALA A 130 5.80 1.06 10.90
C ALA A 130 6.60 -0.13 10.30
N PRO A 131 5.97 -1.33 10.17
CA PRO A 131 6.59 -2.48 9.54
C PRO A 131 7.00 -2.16 8.09
N PRO A 132 8.10 -2.73 7.58
CA PRO A 132 8.50 -2.53 6.19
C PRO A 132 7.42 -3.07 5.24
N SER A 133 6.87 -2.20 4.41
CA SER A 133 6.14 -2.58 3.21
C SER A 133 7.15 -3.03 2.15
N ASP A 134 6.94 -4.22 1.61
CA ASP A 134 7.57 -4.70 0.38
C ASP A 134 7.13 -3.81 -0.79
N ASP A 135 7.78 -2.66 -0.98
CA ASP A 135 7.67 -1.87 -2.20
C ASP A 135 9.08 -1.52 -2.68
N ALA A 136 9.46 -2.12 -3.80
CA ALA A 136 10.69 -1.82 -4.51
C ALA A 136 10.62 -0.38 -5.07
N GLY A 137 11.53 0.48 -4.61
CA GLY A 137 11.81 1.79 -5.24
C GLY A 137 10.92 2.95 -4.80
N GLY A 138 11.06 3.39 -3.55
CA GLY A 138 10.48 4.64 -3.05
C GLY A 138 10.62 4.70 -1.52
N GLU A 139 10.91 5.86 -0.95
CA GLU A 139 10.86 6.03 0.51
C GLU A 139 9.54 5.53 1.09
N SER A 140 9.61 4.79 2.20
CA SER A 140 8.44 4.31 2.92
C SER A 140 7.61 5.50 3.41
N TRP A 141 6.29 5.45 3.16
CA TRP A 141 5.34 6.50 3.53
C TRP A 141 4.95 6.35 5.00
N THR A 142 4.98 7.44 5.76
CA THR A 142 4.54 7.41 7.16
C THR A 142 3.02 7.29 7.24
N LYS A 143 2.53 6.84 8.41
CA LYS A 143 1.09 6.76 8.70
C LYS A 143 0.42 8.14 8.56
N GLU A 144 1.12 9.22 8.94
CA GLU A 144 0.62 10.59 8.84
C GLU A 144 0.54 11.08 7.38
N GLU A 145 1.59 10.86 6.58
CA GLU A 145 1.60 11.22 5.17
C GLU A 145 0.46 10.52 4.40
N LEU A 146 0.26 9.24 4.71
CA LEU A 146 -0.80 8.44 4.10
C LEU A 146 -2.19 8.92 4.53
N ALA A 147 -2.38 9.21 5.82
CA ALA A 147 -3.64 9.77 6.34
C ALA A 147 -3.98 11.09 5.66
N ALA A 148 -3.02 12.02 5.57
CA ALA A 148 -3.20 13.32 4.95
C ALA A 148 -3.51 13.20 3.45
N SER A 149 -2.85 12.26 2.76
CA SER A 149 -3.13 11.98 1.34
C SER A 149 -4.56 11.46 1.13
N VAL A 150 -5.02 10.52 1.97
CA VAL A 150 -6.39 10.00 1.90
C VAL A 150 -7.41 11.10 2.21
N GLN A 151 -7.17 11.93 3.23
CA GLN A 151 -8.05 13.04 3.57
C GLN A 151 -8.17 14.04 2.42
N ALA A 152 -7.05 14.48 1.84
CA ALA A 152 -7.03 15.37 0.68
C ALA A 152 -7.75 14.76 -0.53
N TYR A 153 -7.58 13.45 -0.76
CA TYR A 153 -8.30 12.75 -1.82
C TYR A 153 -9.82 12.79 -1.63
N LEU A 154 -10.29 12.47 -0.43
CA LEU A 154 -11.72 12.46 -0.11
C LEU A 154 -12.33 13.86 -0.17
N GLU A 155 -11.57 14.89 0.23
CA GLU A 155 -11.97 16.29 0.08
C GLU A 155 -12.15 16.67 -1.39
N MET A 156 -11.15 16.40 -2.24
CA MET A 156 -11.25 16.61 -3.69
C MET A 156 -12.45 15.84 -4.27
N GLN A 157 -12.67 14.61 -3.83
CA GLN A 157 -13.82 13.80 -4.27
C GLN A 157 -15.16 14.41 -3.85
N GLN A 158 -15.24 15.00 -2.66
CA GLN A 158 -16.46 15.71 -2.23
C GLN A 158 -16.66 17.01 -3.03
N LEU A 159 -15.60 17.77 -3.32
CA LEU A 159 -15.69 18.97 -4.16
C LEU A 159 -16.11 18.64 -5.59
N ASP A 160 -15.56 17.57 -6.17
CA ASP A 160 -15.92 17.05 -7.50
C ASP A 160 -17.42 16.71 -7.57
N ARG A 161 -17.92 15.98 -6.57
CA ARG A 161 -19.35 15.63 -6.43
C ARG A 161 -20.25 16.85 -6.23
N ASP A 162 -19.80 17.84 -5.47
CA ASP A 162 -20.53 19.09 -5.26
C ASP A 162 -20.46 20.03 -6.47
N HIS A 163 -19.78 19.63 -7.55
CA HIS A 163 -19.49 20.47 -8.71
C HIS A 163 -18.78 21.79 -8.33
N LYS A 164 -17.98 21.76 -7.26
CA LYS A 164 -17.19 22.90 -6.79
C LYS A 164 -15.81 22.88 -7.45
N PRO A 165 -15.27 24.04 -7.86
CA PRO A 165 -13.94 24.09 -8.47
C PRO A 165 -12.85 23.74 -7.44
N TYR A 166 -11.87 22.95 -7.88
CA TYR A 166 -10.67 22.64 -7.12
C TYR A 166 -9.50 22.40 -8.09
N THR A 167 -8.27 22.55 -7.60
CA THR A 167 -7.06 22.30 -8.40
C THR A 167 -6.22 21.22 -7.74
N LYS A 168 -6.19 20.04 -8.36
CA LYS A 168 -5.41 18.87 -7.86
C LYS A 168 -3.96 19.21 -7.53
N ARG A 169 -3.31 19.98 -8.41
CA ARG A 169 -1.92 20.42 -8.23
C ARG A 169 -1.68 21.15 -6.91
N LYS A 170 -2.64 21.99 -6.47
CA LYS A 170 -2.54 22.71 -5.19
C LYS A 170 -2.49 21.74 -4.01
N TYR A 171 -3.36 20.74 -3.98
CA TYR A 171 -3.31 19.69 -2.93
C TYR A 171 -1.95 18.97 -2.90
N TYR A 172 -1.33 18.73 -4.06
CA TYR A 172 -0.04 18.05 -4.12
C TYR A 172 1.10 18.94 -3.64
N GLU A 173 1.05 20.24 -3.96
CA GLU A 173 2.01 21.25 -3.52
C GLU A 173 1.90 21.50 -2.00
N ASP A 174 0.68 21.63 -1.47
CA ASP A 174 0.43 21.81 -0.03
C ASP A 174 0.93 20.60 0.78
N LEU A 175 0.69 19.37 0.29
CA LEU A 175 1.20 18.15 0.91
C LEU A 175 2.74 18.03 0.77
N ALA A 176 3.29 18.43 -0.38
CA ALA A 176 4.73 18.46 -0.62
C ALA A 176 5.46 19.39 0.35
N GLU A 177 4.94 20.59 0.54
CA GLU A 177 5.48 21.57 1.49
C GLU A 177 5.41 21.03 2.93
N ARG A 178 4.29 20.41 3.32
CA ARG A 178 4.12 19.88 4.68
C ARG A 178 5.05 18.72 5.02
N PHE A 179 5.30 17.81 4.08
CA PHE A 179 5.97 16.54 4.35
C PHE A 179 7.35 16.38 3.68
N GLY A 180 7.82 17.40 2.96
CA GLY A 180 9.16 17.39 2.35
C GLY A 180 9.33 16.43 1.17
N ARG A 181 8.24 15.98 0.54
CA ARG A 181 8.27 15.17 -0.70
C ARG A 181 7.97 16.00 -1.93
N SER A 182 8.25 15.47 -3.12
CA SER A 182 7.83 16.11 -4.37
C SER A 182 6.31 16.03 -4.58
N ALA A 183 5.71 17.06 -5.20
CA ALA A 183 4.31 17.04 -5.61
C ALA A 183 3.97 15.84 -6.52
N LYS A 184 4.92 15.40 -7.36
CA LYS A 184 4.78 14.21 -8.21
C LYS A 184 4.62 12.92 -7.39
N ALA A 185 5.27 12.82 -6.22
CA ALA A 185 5.10 11.69 -5.32
C ALA A 185 3.68 11.65 -4.75
N PHE A 186 3.12 12.81 -4.40
CA PHE A 186 1.73 12.91 -3.95
C PHE A 186 0.72 12.63 -5.05
N GLU A 187 0.96 13.08 -6.29
CA GLU A 187 0.13 12.71 -7.43
C GLU A 187 0.07 11.19 -7.60
N TYR A 188 1.22 10.51 -7.57
CA TYR A 188 1.29 9.06 -7.67
C TYR A 188 0.58 8.37 -6.50
N ARG A 189 0.71 8.92 -5.28
CA ARG A 189 -0.03 8.44 -4.10
C ARG A 189 -1.55 8.55 -4.30
N MET A 190 -2.05 9.63 -4.91
CA MET A 190 -3.47 9.75 -5.27
C MET A 190 -3.91 8.71 -6.31
N GLN A 191 -3.03 8.34 -7.25
CA GLN A 191 -3.30 7.25 -8.20
C GLN A 191 -3.34 5.88 -7.50
N ASN A 192 -2.52 5.65 -6.47
CA ASN A 192 -2.63 4.44 -5.65
C ASN A 192 -3.93 4.40 -4.84
N ILE A 193 -4.36 5.52 -4.26
CA ILE A 193 -5.66 5.61 -3.57
C ILE A 193 -6.80 5.31 -4.55
N SER A 194 -6.72 5.84 -5.78
CA SER A 194 -7.69 5.52 -6.85
C SER A 194 -7.72 4.04 -7.19
N TYR A 195 -6.58 3.35 -7.15
CA TYR A 195 -6.53 1.90 -7.31
C TYR A 195 -7.19 1.16 -6.16
N VAL A 196 -6.91 1.53 -4.91
CA VAL A 196 -7.58 0.93 -3.74
C VAL A 196 -9.10 1.11 -3.84
N LEU A 197 -9.60 2.32 -4.15
CA LEU A 197 -11.03 2.56 -4.37
C LEU A 197 -11.61 1.68 -5.47
N SER A 198 -10.91 1.52 -6.60
CA SER A 198 -11.38 0.67 -7.70
C SER A 198 -11.52 -0.81 -7.30
N VAL A 199 -10.58 -1.32 -6.49
CA VAL A 199 -10.64 -2.70 -5.98
C VAL A 199 -11.77 -2.86 -4.96
N MET A 200 -12.06 -1.82 -4.17
CA MET A 200 -13.24 -1.76 -3.29
C MET A 200 -14.56 -1.65 -4.08
N GLY A 201 -14.51 -1.55 -5.41
CA GLY A 201 -15.68 -1.34 -6.26
C GLY A 201 -16.27 0.07 -6.13
N ARG A 202 -15.45 1.06 -5.77
CA ARG A 202 -15.84 2.46 -5.60
C ARG A 202 -15.36 3.30 -6.77
N ASP A 203 -16.01 4.44 -6.98
CA ASP A 203 -15.56 5.40 -7.98
C ASP A 203 -14.34 6.19 -7.49
N TRP A 204 -13.57 6.72 -8.44
CA TRP A 204 -12.31 7.42 -8.23
C TRP A 204 -12.26 8.72 -9.06
N LEU A 205 -11.43 9.68 -8.68
CA LEU A 205 -11.38 11.01 -9.30
C LEU A 205 -10.90 10.97 -10.76
N THR A 206 -11.65 11.59 -11.68
CA THR A 206 -11.25 11.69 -13.10
C THR A 206 -9.88 12.36 -13.26
N GLY A 207 -9.03 11.80 -14.13
CA GLY A 207 -7.63 12.22 -14.30
C GLY A 207 -6.64 11.63 -13.30
N LEU A 208 -7.10 10.89 -12.28
CA LEU A 208 -6.23 10.12 -11.38
C LEU A 208 -6.38 8.62 -11.63
N LYS A 209 -5.83 8.17 -12.77
CA LYS A 209 -5.95 6.78 -13.19
C LYS A 209 -5.36 5.83 -12.12
N PRO A 210 -6.07 4.77 -11.72
CA PRO A 210 -5.58 3.75 -10.80
C PRO A 210 -4.17 3.22 -11.13
N ALA A 211 -3.22 3.40 -10.19
CA ALA A 211 -1.87 2.84 -10.27
C ALA A 211 -1.73 1.65 -9.31
N LYS A 212 -1.41 0.46 -9.85
CA LYS A 212 -1.42 -0.82 -9.13
C LYS A 212 -0.26 -1.02 -8.15
N ASN A 213 0.75 -0.15 -8.20
CA ASN A 213 1.97 -0.21 -7.39
C ASN A 213 1.68 0.19 -5.93
N VAL A 214 1.00 -0.71 -5.23
CA VAL A 214 0.67 -0.62 -3.82
C VAL A 214 0.57 -2.04 -3.27
N GLY A 215 1.28 -2.30 -2.17
CA GLY A 215 1.20 -3.56 -1.45
C GLY A 215 -0.01 -3.67 -0.51
N ALA A 216 -0.32 -4.90 -0.09
CA ALA A 216 -1.48 -5.20 0.76
C ALA A 216 -1.50 -4.40 2.08
N ASN A 217 -0.35 -4.20 2.71
CA ASN A 217 -0.23 -3.45 3.97
C ASN A 217 -0.60 -1.97 3.83
N VAL A 218 -0.21 -1.34 2.71
CA VAL A 218 -0.54 0.07 2.44
C VAL A 218 -2.00 0.19 2.06
N ALA A 219 -2.54 -0.77 1.29
CA ALA A 219 -3.95 -0.81 0.97
C ALA A 219 -4.83 -0.94 2.23
N ALA A 220 -4.44 -1.80 3.17
CA ALA A 220 -5.15 -1.94 4.45
C ALA A 220 -5.21 -0.62 5.24
N GLN A 221 -4.10 0.13 5.26
CA GLN A 221 -4.07 1.46 5.90
C GLN A 221 -4.94 2.48 5.16
N ILE A 222 -4.95 2.47 3.83
CA ILE A 222 -5.85 3.33 3.04
C ILE A 222 -7.32 3.00 3.35
N GLU A 223 -7.69 1.72 3.43
CA GLU A 223 -9.04 1.30 3.80
C GLU A 223 -9.41 1.77 5.22
N GLU A 224 -8.50 1.62 6.18
CA GLU A 224 -8.68 2.11 7.57
C GLU A 224 -8.96 3.62 7.59
N PHE A 225 -8.18 4.41 6.84
CA PHE A 225 -8.35 5.86 6.77
C PHE A 225 -9.64 6.28 6.07
N ILE A 226 -9.99 5.63 4.96
CA ILE A 226 -11.26 5.90 4.27
C ILE A 226 -12.43 5.65 5.21
N ALA A 227 -12.45 4.50 5.88
CA ALA A 227 -13.50 4.17 6.84
C ALA A 227 -13.55 5.18 7.99
N LYS A 228 -12.40 5.54 8.56
CA LYS A 228 -12.28 6.53 9.63
C LYS A 228 -12.84 7.89 9.23
N PHE A 229 -12.43 8.42 8.07
CA PHE A 229 -12.84 9.76 7.62
C PHE A 229 -14.31 9.80 7.15
N GLU A 230 -14.85 8.69 6.67
CA GLU A 230 -16.28 8.59 6.33
C GLU A 230 -17.17 8.23 7.52
N GLY A 231 -16.59 7.92 8.69
CA GLY A 231 -17.34 7.46 9.86
C GLY A 231 -18.03 6.11 9.65
N LYS A 232 -17.44 5.24 8.82
CA LYS A 232 -17.97 3.92 8.46
C LYS A 232 -17.15 2.80 9.10
N ALA A 233 -17.75 1.62 9.21
CA ALA A 233 -17.01 0.42 9.59
C ALA A 233 -16.00 0.03 8.49
N ILE A 234 -14.87 -0.54 8.89
CA ILE A 234 -13.85 -1.05 7.97
C ILE A 234 -14.34 -2.36 7.37
N THR A 235 -14.29 -2.45 6.03
CA THR A 235 -14.47 -3.71 5.30
C THR A 235 -13.17 -3.97 4.52
N PRO A 236 -12.34 -4.94 4.93
CA PRO A 236 -11.04 -5.18 4.30
C PRO A 236 -11.22 -5.94 2.98
N VAL A 237 -11.44 -5.22 1.88
CA VAL A 237 -11.62 -5.79 0.54
C VAL A 237 -10.32 -5.67 -0.25
N ALA A 238 -9.79 -4.45 -0.38
CA ALA A 238 -8.66 -4.15 -1.24
C ALA A 238 -7.37 -4.81 -0.76
N ALA A 239 -7.09 -4.80 0.55
CA ALA A 239 -5.90 -5.45 1.08
C ALA A 239 -5.88 -6.97 0.76
N PHE A 240 -7.04 -7.63 0.89
CA PHE A 240 -7.17 -9.05 0.59
C PHE A 240 -7.00 -9.32 -0.91
N GLU A 241 -7.72 -8.60 -1.77
CA GLU A 241 -7.62 -8.76 -3.22
C GLU A 241 -6.22 -8.46 -3.76
N ILE A 242 -5.52 -7.49 -3.18
CA ILE A 242 -4.12 -7.21 -3.48
C ILE A 242 -3.22 -8.37 -3.05
N SER A 243 -3.46 -8.96 -1.89
CA SER A 243 -2.74 -10.18 -1.46
C SER A 243 -3.00 -11.35 -2.41
N VAL A 244 -4.24 -11.52 -2.89
CA VAL A 244 -4.57 -12.54 -3.91
C VAL A 244 -3.78 -12.31 -5.19
N ARG A 245 -3.77 -11.08 -5.72
CA ARG A 245 -2.95 -10.68 -6.88
C ARG A 245 -1.46 -10.99 -6.68
N ASP A 246 -0.92 -10.66 -5.51
CA ASP A 246 0.48 -10.87 -5.20
C ASP A 246 0.82 -12.37 -5.13
N ASN A 247 -0.10 -13.20 -4.63
CA ASN A 247 0.06 -14.66 -4.65
C ASN A 247 -0.04 -15.26 -6.06
N ILE A 248 -0.97 -14.78 -6.89
CA ILE A 248 -1.08 -15.18 -8.31
C ILE A 248 0.21 -14.88 -9.08
N SER A 249 0.93 -13.82 -8.69
CA SER A 249 2.17 -13.38 -9.34
C SER A 249 3.40 -14.22 -8.97
N LYS A 250 3.28 -15.16 -8.02
CA LYS A 250 4.38 -16.04 -7.63
C LYS A 250 4.56 -17.15 -8.66
N SER A 251 5.82 -17.47 -8.98
CA SER A 251 6.16 -18.55 -9.90
C SER A 251 5.85 -19.95 -9.36
N ASP A 252 5.86 -20.09 -8.03
CA ASP A 252 5.51 -21.30 -7.32
C ASP A 252 4.33 -21.01 -6.39
N LEU A 253 3.20 -21.66 -6.65
CA LEU A 253 1.95 -21.54 -5.90
C LEU A 253 1.41 -22.96 -5.66
N PRO A 254 1.93 -23.67 -4.65
CA PRO A 254 1.46 -25.01 -4.33
C PRO A 254 0.01 -24.98 -3.82
N GLU A 255 -0.66 -26.11 -3.91
CA GLU A 255 -2.01 -26.27 -3.34
C GLU A 255 -2.00 -25.92 -1.84
N PRO A 256 -2.82 -24.95 -1.40
CA PRO A 256 -2.84 -24.57 0.00
C PRO A 256 -3.54 -25.65 0.84
N ALA A 257 -3.01 -25.95 2.02
CA ALA A 257 -3.65 -26.86 2.99
C ALA A 257 -5.05 -26.36 3.46
N GLY A 258 -5.38 -25.11 3.17
CA GLY A 258 -6.61 -24.45 3.60
C GLY A 258 -6.61 -24.08 5.09
N ASN A 259 -7.68 -23.43 5.53
CA ASN A 259 -7.94 -23.15 6.94
C ASN A 259 -9.15 -23.97 7.40
N GLN A 260 -8.90 -25.03 8.15
CA GLN A 260 -9.94 -25.96 8.62
C GLN A 260 -10.82 -25.37 9.73
N THR A 261 -10.37 -24.29 10.37
CA THR A 261 -11.10 -23.59 11.44
C THR A 261 -11.06 -22.08 11.18
N PRO A 262 -11.78 -21.59 10.16
CA PRO A 262 -11.80 -20.18 9.83
C PRO A 262 -12.35 -19.35 11.00
N LYS A 263 -11.64 -18.29 11.36
CA LYS A 263 -12.11 -17.36 12.39
C LYS A 263 -13.27 -16.54 11.84
N ALA A 264 -14.41 -16.59 12.51
CA ALA A 264 -15.52 -15.70 12.22
C ALA A 264 -15.19 -14.28 12.73
N SER A 265 -15.53 -13.27 11.94
CA SER A 265 -15.54 -11.87 12.36
C SER A 265 -16.96 -11.31 12.18
N THR A 266 -17.37 -10.43 13.09
CA THR A 266 -18.62 -9.68 12.96
C THR A 266 -18.26 -8.28 12.47
N ALA A 267 -18.92 -7.83 11.41
CA ALA A 267 -18.78 -6.48 10.88
C ALA A 267 -20.15 -5.80 10.83
N SER A 268 -20.20 -4.53 11.25
CA SER A 268 -21.39 -3.70 11.06
C SER A 268 -21.41 -3.20 9.62
N VAL A 269 -22.52 -3.38 8.91
CA VAL A 269 -22.66 -2.93 7.51
C VAL A 269 -23.73 -1.84 7.45
N THR A 270 -23.42 -0.74 6.77
CA THR A 270 -24.42 0.27 6.46
C THR A 270 -25.38 -0.27 5.40
N GLN A 271 -26.65 -0.42 5.78
CA GLN A 271 -27.72 -0.75 4.85
C GLN A 271 -28.56 0.50 4.57
N TYR A 272 -28.89 0.69 3.31
CA TYR A 272 -29.80 1.76 2.86
C TYR A 272 -31.18 1.17 2.65
N GLU A 273 -32.19 1.82 3.22
CA GLU A 273 -33.58 1.57 2.86
C GLU A 273 -33.80 1.99 1.40
N ARG A 274 -34.42 1.13 0.60
CA ARG A 274 -34.63 1.36 -0.84
C ARG A 274 -36.12 1.46 -1.14
N ASP A 275 -36.51 2.40 -1.99
CA ASP A 275 -37.87 2.53 -2.46
C ASP A 275 -38.19 1.38 -3.44
N ALA A 276 -39.03 0.47 -2.98
CA ALA A 276 -39.49 -0.68 -3.76
C ALA A 276 -40.13 -0.26 -5.09
N ARG A 277 -40.74 0.93 -5.18
CA ARG A 277 -41.37 1.46 -6.39
C ARG A 277 -40.33 1.85 -7.43
N VAL A 278 -39.18 2.40 -7.02
CA VAL A 278 -38.06 2.69 -7.93
C VAL A 278 -37.54 1.40 -8.54
N LYS A 279 -37.28 0.38 -7.73
CA LYS A 279 -36.82 -0.93 -8.21
C LYS A 279 -37.84 -1.57 -9.16
N ALA A 280 -39.12 -1.60 -8.78
CA ALA A 280 -40.17 -2.18 -9.61
C ALA A 280 -40.34 -1.46 -10.94
N TRP A 281 -40.31 -0.12 -10.93
CA TRP A 281 -40.44 0.69 -12.14
C TRP A 281 -39.28 0.45 -13.11
N ILE A 282 -38.04 0.42 -12.62
CA ILE A 282 -36.84 0.18 -13.42
C ILE A 282 -36.87 -1.21 -14.08
N LEU A 283 -37.17 -2.25 -13.31
CA LEU A 283 -37.27 -3.62 -13.84
C LEU A 283 -38.40 -3.76 -14.87
N LYS A 284 -39.56 -3.14 -14.62
CA LYS A 284 -40.69 -3.14 -15.55
C LYS A 284 -40.34 -2.41 -16.85
N LYS A 285 -39.61 -1.29 -16.77
CA LYS A 285 -39.18 -0.52 -17.94
C LYS A 285 -38.17 -1.29 -18.80
N ALA A 286 -37.29 -2.06 -18.17
CA ALA A 286 -36.26 -2.85 -18.83
C ALA A 286 -36.80 -4.07 -19.58
N LYS A 287 -38.00 -4.56 -19.26
CA LYS A 287 -38.66 -5.71 -19.93
C LYS A 287 -37.76 -6.96 -20.01
N GLY A 288 -36.98 -7.22 -18.98
CA GLY A 288 -36.06 -8.37 -18.94
C GLY A 288 -34.82 -8.22 -19.82
N ILE A 289 -34.56 -7.04 -20.37
CA ILE A 289 -33.35 -6.74 -21.16
C ILE A 289 -32.40 -5.87 -20.33
N CYS A 290 -31.14 -6.29 -20.21
CA CYS A 290 -30.10 -5.53 -19.52
C CYS A 290 -29.89 -4.17 -20.20
N GLU A 291 -29.99 -3.07 -19.44
CA GLU A 291 -29.81 -1.73 -19.99
C GLU A 291 -28.35 -1.41 -20.34
N CYS A 292 -27.39 -2.19 -19.85
CA CYS A 292 -25.95 -2.06 -20.15
C CYS A 292 -25.56 -2.80 -21.45
N CYS A 293 -25.62 -4.14 -21.47
CA CYS A 293 -25.18 -4.97 -22.60
C CYS A 293 -26.28 -5.28 -23.63
N LYS A 294 -27.53 -4.89 -23.37
CA LYS A 294 -28.71 -5.14 -24.24
C LYS A 294 -29.06 -6.61 -24.47
N GLN A 295 -28.49 -7.53 -23.69
CA GLN A 295 -28.87 -8.94 -23.70
C GLN A 295 -30.08 -9.19 -22.79
N GLU A 296 -30.82 -10.27 -23.07
CA GLU A 296 -31.88 -10.76 -22.19
C GLU A 296 -31.32 -11.16 -20.82
N ALA A 297 -32.21 -11.21 -19.81
CA ALA A 297 -31.87 -11.70 -18.49
C ALA A 297 -31.32 -13.13 -18.59
N PRO A 298 -30.24 -13.45 -17.84
CA PRO A 298 -29.57 -14.74 -17.98
C PRO A 298 -30.40 -15.93 -17.50
N PHE A 299 -31.39 -15.67 -16.63
CA PHE A 299 -32.29 -16.68 -16.10
C PHE A 299 -33.56 -16.03 -15.54
N THR A 300 -34.48 -16.86 -15.07
CA THR A 300 -35.74 -16.46 -14.46
C THR A 300 -35.69 -16.67 -12.95
N GLY A 301 -36.21 -15.72 -12.18
CA GLY A 301 -36.29 -15.81 -10.72
C GLY A 301 -37.37 -16.77 -10.21
N PRO A 302 -37.45 -16.99 -8.89
CA PRO A 302 -38.41 -17.92 -8.29
C PRO A 302 -39.88 -17.55 -8.56
N ASP A 303 -40.18 -16.28 -8.85
CA ASP A 303 -41.51 -15.77 -9.18
C ASP A 303 -41.83 -15.84 -10.69
N GLY A 304 -40.98 -16.49 -11.49
CA GLY A 304 -41.16 -16.61 -12.93
C GLY A 304 -40.79 -15.37 -13.74
N ARG A 305 -40.18 -14.34 -13.13
CA ARG A 305 -39.78 -13.11 -13.83
C ARG A 305 -38.31 -13.12 -14.28
N PRO A 306 -37.96 -12.47 -15.41
CA PRO A 306 -36.56 -12.30 -15.84
C PRO A 306 -35.69 -11.68 -14.74
N PHE A 307 -34.54 -12.29 -14.44
CA PHE A 307 -33.66 -11.86 -13.37
C PHE A 307 -32.70 -10.76 -13.81
N LEU A 308 -32.95 -9.53 -13.37
CA LEU A 308 -32.03 -8.40 -13.47
C LEU A 308 -31.86 -7.75 -12.08
N GLU A 309 -30.72 -7.13 -11.86
CA GLU A 309 -30.40 -6.38 -10.65
C GLU A 309 -30.56 -4.87 -10.93
N VAL A 310 -31.06 -4.12 -9.95
CA VAL A 310 -31.09 -2.65 -10.04
C VAL A 310 -29.80 -2.10 -9.46
N HIS A 311 -29.07 -1.37 -10.28
CA HIS A 311 -27.82 -0.71 -9.96
C HIS A 311 -28.00 0.80 -9.95
N HIS A 312 -27.55 1.48 -8.89
CA HIS A 312 -27.46 2.94 -8.84
C HIS A 312 -26.14 3.39 -9.48
N VAL A 313 -26.21 4.15 -10.57
CA VAL A 313 -25.07 4.62 -11.38
C VAL A 313 -24.11 5.44 -10.52
N ARG A 314 -24.64 6.40 -9.74
CA ARG A 314 -23.99 6.90 -8.53
C ARG A 314 -24.44 6.04 -7.36
N LYS A 315 -23.51 5.30 -6.76
CA LYS A 315 -23.82 4.30 -5.73
C LYS A 315 -24.37 4.98 -4.46
N LEU A 316 -25.28 4.30 -3.75
CA LEU A 316 -25.83 4.82 -2.48
C LEU A 316 -24.74 5.04 -1.42
N ALA A 317 -23.74 4.15 -1.36
CA ALA A 317 -22.57 4.29 -0.50
C ALA A 317 -21.75 5.56 -0.78
N GLU A 318 -21.94 6.15 -1.97
CA GLU A 318 -21.31 7.38 -2.48
C GLU A 318 -22.33 8.53 -2.58
N LYS A 319 -23.40 8.45 -1.77
CA LYS A 319 -24.46 9.45 -1.63
C LYS A 319 -25.28 9.68 -2.91
N GLY A 320 -25.37 8.69 -3.80
CA GLY A 320 -26.30 8.75 -4.93
C GLY A 320 -27.75 8.64 -4.48
N ALA A 321 -28.66 9.29 -5.21
CA ALA A 321 -30.08 9.24 -4.86
C ALA A 321 -30.72 7.89 -5.25
N ASP A 322 -31.66 7.41 -4.44
CA ASP A 322 -32.51 6.29 -4.82
C ASP A 322 -33.66 6.76 -5.70
N SER A 323 -33.36 6.99 -6.98
CA SER A 323 -34.32 7.53 -7.95
C SER A 323 -34.21 6.84 -9.31
N THR A 324 -35.26 6.95 -10.11
CA THR A 324 -35.29 6.42 -11.49
C THR A 324 -34.29 7.14 -12.42
N GLU A 325 -33.81 8.32 -12.01
CA GLU A 325 -32.81 9.11 -12.73
C GLU A 325 -31.37 8.69 -12.41
N ASN A 326 -31.18 7.81 -11.43
CA ASN A 326 -29.88 7.29 -11.02
C ASN A 326 -29.80 5.76 -11.04
N ALA A 327 -30.88 5.05 -11.38
CA ALA A 327 -30.94 3.59 -11.33
C ALA A 327 -30.97 2.96 -12.73
N VAL A 328 -30.43 1.76 -12.92
CA VAL A 328 -30.52 0.97 -14.16
C VAL A 328 -30.76 -0.51 -13.85
N ALA A 329 -31.48 -1.22 -14.72
CA ALA A 329 -31.61 -2.67 -14.67
C ALA A 329 -30.46 -3.32 -15.44
N VAL A 330 -29.68 -4.17 -14.78
CA VAL A 330 -28.49 -4.81 -15.36
C VAL A 330 -28.44 -6.29 -15.02
N CYS A 331 -27.85 -7.09 -15.90
CA CYS A 331 -27.58 -8.50 -15.58
C CYS A 331 -26.46 -8.59 -14.51
N PRO A 332 -26.32 -9.73 -13.81
CA PRO A 332 -25.29 -9.91 -12.77
C PRO A 332 -23.87 -9.58 -13.26
N ASN A 333 -23.53 -9.97 -14.49
CA ASN A 333 -22.21 -9.70 -15.07
C ASN A 333 -21.96 -8.21 -15.26
N CYS A 334 -22.88 -7.48 -15.91
CA CYS A 334 -22.76 -6.04 -16.08
C CYS A 334 -22.80 -5.30 -14.74
N HIS A 335 -23.56 -5.79 -13.76
CA HIS A 335 -23.57 -5.19 -12.43
C HIS A 335 -22.19 -5.29 -11.77
N ARG A 336 -21.55 -6.46 -11.80
CA ARG A 336 -20.18 -6.62 -11.29
C ARG A 336 -19.17 -5.77 -12.07
N GLU A 337 -19.28 -5.70 -13.39
CA GLU A 337 -18.38 -4.89 -14.22
C GLU A 337 -18.49 -3.38 -13.94
N LEU A 338 -19.69 -2.87 -13.65
CA LEU A 338 -19.89 -1.47 -13.24
C LEU A 338 -19.25 -1.16 -11.87
N HIS A 339 -19.03 -2.16 -11.01
CA HIS A 339 -18.31 -1.98 -9.75
C HIS A 339 -16.80 -2.16 -9.91
N TYR A 340 -16.37 -3.26 -10.50
CA TYR A 340 -14.98 -3.74 -10.43
C TYR A 340 -14.26 -3.77 -11.79
N GLY A 341 -14.98 -3.56 -12.88
CA GLY A 341 -14.45 -3.66 -14.23
C GLY A 341 -13.46 -2.54 -14.53
N GLN A 342 -12.40 -2.86 -15.27
CA GLN A 342 -11.43 -1.88 -15.78
C GLN A 342 -12.10 -0.80 -16.65
N ASN A 343 -13.19 -1.16 -17.34
CA ASN A 343 -13.97 -0.29 -18.22
C ASN A 343 -15.20 0.33 -17.54
N SER A 344 -15.36 0.17 -16.22
CA SER A 344 -16.52 0.65 -15.44
C SER A 344 -16.89 2.10 -15.77
N LYS A 345 -15.92 3.03 -15.76
CA LYS A 345 -16.16 4.43 -16.13
C LYS A 345 -16.70 4.59 -17.54
N SER A 346 -16.11 3.93 -18.53
CA SER A 346 -16.59 3.99 -19.92
C SER A 346 -18.00 3.43 -20.06
N LEU A 347 -18.33 2.37 -19.31
CA LEU A 347 -19.67 1.83 -19.27
C LEU A 347 -20.67 2.82 -18.64
N VAL A 348 -20.29 3.48 -17.54
CA VAL A 348 -21.10 4.53 -16.91
C VAL A 348 -21.36 5.68 -17.87
N GLU A 349 -20.34 6.16 -18.58
CA GLU A 349 -20.51 7.20 -19.61
C GLU A 349 -21.48 6.74 -20.72
N SER A 350 -21.31 5.51 -21.21
CA SER A 350 -22.22 4.93 -22.21
C SER A 350 -23.66 4.75 -21.70
N LEU A 351 -23.87 4.55 -20.39
CA LEU A 351 -25.21 4.52 -19.80
C LEU A 351 -25.84 5.92 -19.85
N TYR A 352 -25.11 6.97 -19.45
CA TYR A 352 -25.60 8.35 -19.51
C TYR A 352 -25.94 8.79 -20.94
N GLU A 353 -25.14 8.37 -21.93
CA GLU A 353 -25.40 8.68 -23.34
C GLU A 353 -26.65 7.97 -23.88
N ARG A 354 -26.85 6.70 -23.52
CA ARG A 354 -27.89 5.84 -24.13
C ARG A 354 -29.23 5.84 -23.39
N ILE A 355 -29.26 6.27 -22.13
CA ILE A 355 -30.44 6.17 -21.28
C ILE A 355 -30.93 7.58 -20.92
N PRO A 356 -31.91 8.14 -21.64
CA PRO A 356 -32.30 9.55 -21.53
C PRO A 356 -32.80 9.99 -20.15
N ARG A 357 -33.27 9.04 -19.33
CA ARG A 357 -33.76 9.34 -17.98
C ARG A 357 -32.63 9.54 -16.97
N LEU A 358 -31.40 9.13 -17.26
CA LEU A 358 -30.29 9.29 -16.32
C LEU A 358 -29.85 10.74 -16.23
N LYS A 359 -29.63 11.24 -15.02
CA LYS A 359 -29.09 12.58 -14.76
C LYS A 359 -27.83 12.47 -13.92
N ARG A 360 -26.77 13.19 -14.30
CA ARG A 360 -25.54 13.27 -13.51
C ARG A 360 -25.83 13.99 -12.20
N GLN A 361 -25.34 13.42 -11.10
CA GLN A 361 -25.59 13.87 -9.73
C GLN A 361 -24.30 14.23 -9.02
#